data_AF-A0A1F8B811-F1
#
_entry.id   AF-A0A1F8B811-F1
#
_cell.length_a   1.000
_cell.length_b   1.000
_cell.length_c   1.000
_cell.angle_alpha   90.00
_cell.angle_beta   90.00
_cell.angle_gamma   90.00
#
_symmetry.space_group_name_H-M   'P 1'
#
loop_
_entity.id
_entity.type
_entity.pdbx_description
1 polymer ?
#
loop_
_entity_poly.entity_id
_entity_poly.type
_entity_poly.pdbx_seq_one_letter_code
_entity_poly.pdbx_strand_id
1 'polypeptide(L)'
;MVISFPKIQKYLESLDLANADKLDIIAKELIFDEAFYEKVSQALRRRFSRGAETVEAIDRGGRLTRVKREKRGGKYRYLVLGENGDWFESNERIWIVAMYALWQASKKHF
;
A
#
# COMPACT_ATOMS: atom_id res chain seq x y z
N MET A 1 10.25 12.27 10.99
CA MET A 1 10.65 12.85 9.69
C MET A 1 9.59 12.44 8.67
N VAL A 2 9.18 13.31 7.76
CA VAL A 2 8.13 12.98 6.77
C VAL A 2 8.76 12.18 5.63
N ILE A 3 8.16 11.05 5.26
CA ILE A 3 8.64 10.29 4.10
C ILE A 3 8.19 11.01 2.83
N SER A 4 9.14 11.31 1.94
CA SER A 4 8.87 12.08 0.73
C SER A 4 8.14 11.26 -0.33
N PHE A 5 6.83 11.50 -0.44
CA PHE A 5 5.98 11.05 -1.55
C PHE A 5 5.16 12.25 -2.05
N PRO A 6 5.69 13.04 -3.00
CA PRO A 6 5.14 14.35 -3.32
C PRO A 6 3.75 14.29 -3.96
N LYS A 7 3.42 13.24 -4.73
CA LYS A 7 2.10 13.17 -5.39
C LYS A 7 1.00 12.83 -4.39
N ILE A 8 1.23 11.83 -3.54
CA ILE A 8 0.27 11.47 -2.50
C ILE A 8 0.13 12.56 -1.45
N GLN A 9 1.21 13.27 -1.09
CA GLN A 9 1.14 14.33 -0.09
C GLN A 9 0.19 15.43 -0.58
N LYS A 10 0.40 15.91 -1.81
CA LYS A 10 -0.50 16.88 -2.45
C LYS A 10 -1.94 16.37 -2.54
N TYR A 11 -2.13 15.09 -2.83
CA TYR A 11 -3.45 14.47 -2.87
C TYR A 11 -4.12 14.48 -1.49
N LEU A 12 -3.45 14.00 -0.46
CA LEU A 12 -4.00 13.89 0.91
C LEU A 12 -4.19 15.26 1.59
N GLU A 13 -3.43 16.27 1.20
CA GLU A 13 -3.64 17.66 1.63
C GLU A 13 -4.94 18.25 1.06
N SER A 14 -5.41 17.74 -0.08
CA SER A 14 -6.66 18.18 -0.72
C SER A 14 -7.92 17.44 -0.23
N LEU A 15 -7.76 16.40 0.60
CA LEU A 15 -8.87 15.58 1.07
C LEU A 15 -9.51 16.13 2.34
N ASP A 16 -10.84 16.08 2.37
CA ASP A 16 -11.60 16.12 3.61
C ASP A 16 -11.51 14.76 4.32
N LEU A 17 -10.71 14.71 5.39
CA LEU A 17 -10.48 13.47 6.14
C LEU A 17 -11.73 12.92 6.83
N ALA A 18 -12.73 13.76 7.13
CA ALA A 18 -13.95 13.31 7.80
C ALA A 18 -14.75 12.31 6.94
N ASN A 19 -14.60 12.41 5.61
CA ASN A 19 -15.29 11.59 4.62
C ASN A 19 -14.33 10.77 3.75
N ALA A 20 -13.06 10.69 4.13
CA ALA A 20 -12.03 10.01 3.34
C ALA A 20 -12.16 8.48 3.41
N ASP A 21 -11.68 7.81 2.36
CA ASP A 21 -11.58 6.35 2.35
C ASP A 21 -10.58 5.88 3.42
N LYS A 22 -10.79 4.69 3.99
CA LYS A 22 -9.87 4.10 4.98
C LYS A 22 -8.44 3.97 4.45
N LEU A 23 -8.29 3.71 3.15
CA LEU A 23 -6.99 3.65 2.50
C LEU A 23 -6.27 5.00 2.54
N ASP A 24 -7.01 6.11 2.39
CA ASP A 24 -6.44 7.46 2.43
C ASP A 24 -6.02 7.85 3.84
N ILE A 25 -6.81 7.46 4.85
CA ILE A 25 -6.47 7.63 6.27
C ILE A 25 -5.17 6.90 6.59
N ILE A 26 -5.06 5.61 6.23
CA ILE A 26 -3.84 4.82 6.47
C ILE A 26 -2.65 5.38 5.69
N ALA A 27 -2.86 5.80 4.43
CA ALA A 27 -1.79 6.42 3.66
C ALA A 27 -1.26 7.69 4.34
N LYS A 28 -2.15 8.51 4.92
CA LYS A 28 -1.77 9.68 5.70
C LYS A 28 -0.97 9.31 6.94
N GLU A 29 -1.42 8.33 7.71
CA GLU A 29 -0.67 7.82 8.88
C GLU A 29 0.75 7.39 8.48
N LEU A 30 0.89 6.64 7.39
CA LEU A 30 2.19 6.16 6.91
C LEU A 30 3.13 7.28 6.46
N ILE A 31 2.62 8.41 5.96
CA ILE A 31 3.45 9.57 5.59
C ILE A 31 4.03 10.26 6.81
N PHE A 32 3.22 10.40 7.86
CA PHE A 32 3.57 11.15 9.06
C PHE A 32 4.23 10.29 10.14
N ASP A 33 4.06 8.97 10.09
CA ASP A 33 4.74 8.00 10.96
C ASP A 33 5.68 7.11 10.14
N GLU A 34 6.94 7.53 10.08
CA GLU A 34 8.01 6.81 9.40
C GLU A 34 8.26 5.41 9.97
N ALA A 35 8.18 5.26 11.29
CA ALA A 35 8.39 3.97 11.94
C ALA A 35 7.29 2.98 11.56
N PHE A 36 6.05 3.46 11.47
CA PHE A 36 4.94 2.66 10.99
C PHE A 36 5.13 2.26 9.53
N TYR A 37 5.50 3.20 8.65
CA TYR A 37 5.79 2.88 7.25
C TYR A 37 6.87 1.82 7.09
N GLU A 38 8.02 1.98 7.77
CA GLU A 38 9.12 1.03 7.66
C GLU A 38 8.71 -0.36 8.16
N LYS A 39 7.98 -0.43 9.27
CA LYS A 39 7.45 -1.68 9.80
C LYS A 39 6.57 -2.42 8.78
N VAL A 40 5.63 -1.72 8.15
CA VAL A 40 4.71 -2.31 7.16
C VAL A 40 5.47 -2.67 5.87
N SER A 41 6.30 -1.76 5.36
CA SER A 41 7.13 -1.96 4.17
C SER A 41 8.03 -3.19 4.29
N GLN A 42 8.69 -3.36 5.43
CA GLN A 42 9.50 -4.54 5.71
C GLN A 42 8.66 -5.80 5.85
N ALA A 43 7.50 -5.73 6.52
CA ALA A 43 6.59 -6.86 6.64
C ALA A 43 6.14 -7.35 5.26
N LEU A 44 5.73 -6.44 4.36
CA LEU A 44 5.38 -6.75 2.98
C LEU A 44 6.56 -7.38 2.22
N ARG A 45 7.75 -6.76 2.32
CA ARG A 45 8.96 -7.27 1.65
C ARG A 45 9.29 -8.69 2.09
N ARG A 46 9.14 -9.00 3.38
CA ARG A 46 9.40 -10.32 3.96
C ARG A 46 8.47 -11.39 3.39
N ARG A 47 7.21 -11.07 3.06
CA ARG A 47 6.29 -12.03 2.42
C ARG A 47 6.87 -12.54 1.11
N PHE A 48 7.26 -11.62 0.22
CA PHE A 48 7.86 -11.97 -1.06
C PHE A 48 9.25 -12.60 -0.92
N SER A 49 10.07 -12.16 0.03
CA SER A 49 11.38 -12.80 0.28
C SER A 49 11.27 -14.23 0.80
N ARG A 50 10.11 -14.62 1.35
CA ARG A 50 9.80 -16.00 1.77
C ARG A 50 9.14 -16.83 0.67
N GLY A 51 9.11 -16.33 -0.57
CA GLY A 51 8.60 -17.08 -1.73
C GLY A 51 7.12 -16.86 -2.06
N ALA A 52 6.43 -15.91 -1.40
CA ALA A 52 5.07 -15.57 -1.82
C ALA A 52 5.08 -14.96 -3.22
N GLU A 53 4.31 -15.52 -4.16
CA GLU A 53 4.12 -14.94 -5.50
C GLU A 53 3.20 -13.72 -5.45
N THR A 54 2.14 -13.83 -4.65
CA THR A 54 1.18 -12.75 -4.40
C THR A 54 0.91 -12.62 -2.90
N VAL A 55 0.48 -11.43 -2.49
CA VAL A 55 0.12 -11.09 -1.12
C VAL A 55 -1.24 -10.41 -1.14
N GLU A 56 -2.14 -10.82 -0.26
CA GLU A 56 -3.44 -10.16 -0.09
C GLU A 56 -3.27 -8.71 0.38
N ALA A 57 -4.14 -7.83 -0.10
CA ALA A 57 -4.20 -6.43 0.27
C ALA A 57 -5.65 -5.93 0.13
N ILE A 58 -5.94 -4.74 0.63
CA ILE A 58 -7.25 -4.09 0.45
C ILE A 58 -7.03 -2.80 -0.31
N ASP A 59 -7.73 -2.61 -1.43
CA ASP A 59 -7.68 -1.37 -2.21
C ASP A 59 -8.82 -0.41 -1.84
N ARG A 60 -8.96 0.65 -2.63
CA ARG A 60 -9.94 1.70 -2.42
C ARG A 60 -11.36 1.13 -2.53
N GLY A 61 -12.27 1.58 -1.66
CA GLY A 61 -13.60 1.00 -1.55
C GLY A 61 -13.64 -0.31 -0.74
N GLY A 62 -12.51 -0.75 -0.18
CA GLY A 62 -12.46 -1.88 0.74
C GLY A 62 -12.44 -3.26 0.08
N ARG A 63 -12.17 -3.34 -1.23
CA ARG A 63 -12.16 -4.62 -1.95
C ARG A 63 -10.86 -5.39 -1.67
N LEU A 64 -11.00 -6.69 -1.46
CA LEU A 64 -9.86 -7.59 -1.33
C LEU A 64 -9.17 -7.73 -2.70
N THR A 65 -7.88 -7.44 -2.74
CA THR A 65 -7.04 -7.52 -3.94
C THR A 65 -5.75 -8.28 -3.64
N ARG A 66 -4.90 -8.42 -4.66
CA ARG A 66 -3.58 -9.04 -4.59
C ARG A 66 -2.51 -8.07 -5.06
N VAL A 67 -1.38 -8.11 -4.37
CA VAL A 67 -0.14 -7.44 -4.75
C VAL A 67 0.87 -8.49 -5.17
N LYS A 68 1.58 -8.26 -6.27
CA LYS A 68 2.77 -9.04 -6.64
C LYS A 68 4.01 -8.15 -6.68
N ARG A 69 5.18 -8.79 -6.63
CA ARG A 69 6.47 -8.11 -6.74
C ARG A 69 7.29 -8.75 -7.87
N GLU A 70 7.68 -7.94 -8.84
CA GLU A 70 8.46 -8.40 -10.00
C GLU A 70 9.81 -7.67 -10.05
N LYS A 71 10.84 -8.35 -10.56
CA LYS A 71 12.16 -7.74 -10.80
C LYS A 71 12.26 -7.34 -12.26
N ARG A 72 12.30 -6.04 -12.56
CA ARG A 72 12.44 -5.50 -13.93
C ARG A 72 13.62 -4.53 -13.98
N GLY A 73 14.61 -4.81 -14.83
CA GLY A 73 15.80 -3.97 -14.98
C GLY A 73 16.59 -3.82 -13.67
N GLY A 74 16.74 -4.90 -12.90
CA GLY A 74 17.45 -4.89 -11.62
C GLY A 74 16.67 -4.28 -10.43
N LYS A 75 15.52 -3.65 -10.67
CA LYS A 75 14.69 -3.03 -9.63
C LYS A 75 13.44 -3.85 -9.35
N TYR A 76 13.03 -3.92 -8.08
CA TYR A 76 11.75 -4.49 -7.71
C TYR A 76 10.62 -3.49 -7.93
N ARG A 77 9.59 -3.92 -8.64
CA ARG A 77 8.33 -3.20 -8.83
C ARG A 77 7.21 -3.96 -8.14
N TYR A 78 6.22 -3.22 -7.66
CA TYR A 78 5.03 -3.80 -7.04
C TYR A 78 3.85 -3.51 -7.93
N LEU A 79 3.03 -4.53 -8.19
CA LEU A 79 1.83 -4.41 -9.00
C LEU A 79 0.61 -4.84 -8.20
N VAL A 80 -0.53 -4.21 -8.46
CA VAL A 80 -1.83 -4.50 -7.87
C VAL A 80 -2.74 -5.11 -8.93
N LEU A 81 -3.54 -6.10 -8.54
CA LEU A 81 -4.56 -6.67 -9.40
C LEU A 81 -5.79 -5.75 -9.44
N GLY A 82 -6.10 -5.19 -10.60
CA GLY A 82 -7.32 -4.42 -10.82
C GLY A 82 -8.57 -5.29 -10.85
N GLU A 83 -9.74 -4.65 -10.83
CA GLU A 83 -11.03 -5.33 -10.96
C GLU A 83 -11.21 -6.00 -12.33
N ASN A 84 -10.57 -5.44 -13.36
CA ASN A 84 -10.58 -5.99 -14.71
C ASN A 84 -9.66 -7.22 -14.89
N GLY A 85 -8.95 -7.64 -13.84
CA GLY A 85 -8.02 -8.78 -13.89
C GLY A 85 -6.60 -8.42 -14.35
N ASP A 86 -6.33 -7.17 -14.70
CA ASP A 86 -5.01 -6.72 -15.12
C ASP A 86 -4.13 -6.29 -13.94
N TRP A 87 -2.81 -6.30 -14.15
CA TRP A 87 -1.83 -5.87 -13.17
C TRP A 87 -1.36 -4.44 -13.43
N PHE A 88 -1.49 -3.58 -12.43
CA PHE A 88 -1.14 -2.16 -12.54
C PHE A 88 0.00 -1.80 -11.59
N GLU A 89 0.96 -1.01 -12.08
CA GLU A 89 1.97 -0.39 -11.24
C GLU A 89 1.38 0.86 -10.58
N SER A 90 1.53 0.98 -9.26
CA SER A 90 1.13 2.20 -8.56
C SER A 90 2.08 3.35 -8.89
N ASN A 91 1.54 4.55 -9.04
CA ASN A 91 2.30 5.79 -9.24
C ASN A 91 3.35 6.03 -8.13
N GLU A 92 3.03 5.64 -6.90
CA GLU A 92 3.93 5.71 -5.75
C GLU A 92 3.77 4.45 -4.89
N ARG A 93 4.90 3.92 -4.40
CA ARG A 93 4.94 2.66 -3.64
C ARG A 93 4.10 2.71 -2.35
N ILE A 94 3.94 3.89 -1.76
CA ILE A 94 3.17 4.06 -0.54
C ILE A 94 1.72 3.54 -0.64
N TRP A 95 1.08 3.62 -1.82
CA TRP A 95 -0.25 3.03 -2.01
C TRP A 95 -0.24 1.53 -1.78
N ILE A 96 0.77 0.82 -2.28
CA ILE A 96 0.92 -0.62 -2.06
C ILE A 96 1.09 -0.93 -0.57
N VAL A 97 1.89 -0.11 0.11
CA VAL A 97 2.15 -0.26 1.55
C VAL A 97 0.87 0.02 2.35
N ALA A 98 0.11 1.05 1.98
CA ALA A 98 -1.18 1.40 2.58
C ALA A 98 -2.22 0.30 2.37
N MET A 99 -2.34 -0.25 1.16
CA MET A 99 -3.26 -1.35 0.86
C MET A 99 -2.95 -2.59 1.70
N TYR A 100 -1.66 -2.89 1.87
CA TYR A 100 -1.21 -3.98 2.73
C TYR A 100 -1.45 -3.70 4.22
N ALA A 101 -1.15 -2.48 4.69
CA ALA A 101 -1.44 -2.05 6.07
C ALA A 101 -2.93 -2.16 6.39
N LEU A 102 -3.80 -1.74 5.47
CA LEU A 102 -5.25 -1.83 5.62
C LEU A 102 -5.72 -3.28 5.76
N TRP A 103 -5.18 -4.18 4.95
CA TRP A 103 -5.42 -5.62 5.09
C TRP A 103 -4.90 -6.17 6.43
N GLN A 104 -3.70 -5.76 6.86
CA GLN A 104 -3.19 -6.19 8.17
C GLN A 104 -4.07 -5.71 9.32
N ALA A 105 -4.61 -4.49 9.23
CA ALA A 105 -5.53 -3.94 10.21
C ALA A 105 -6.87 -4.70 10.24
N SER A 106 -7.42 -5.06 9.07
CA SER A 106 -8.68 -5.81 8.99
C SER A 106 -8.57 -7.22 9.58
N LYS A 107 -7.38 -7.85 9.53
CA LYS A 107 -7.13 -9.17 10.12
C LYS A 107 -6.94 -9.16 11.64
N LYS A 108 -6.65 -8.02 12.26
CA LYS A 108 -6.44 -7.92 13.73
C LYS A 108 -7.73 -7.89 14.53
N HIS A 109 -8.88 -7.72 13.87
CA HIS A 109 -10.20 -7.72 14.50
C HIS A 109 -10.89 -9.09 14.44
N PHE A 110 -10.14 -10.16 14.13
CA PHE A 110 -10.58 -11.56 14.15
C PHE A 110 -9.59 -12.41 14.96
#